data_AF-A0A927TG41-F1
#
_entry.id   AF-A0A927TG41-F1
#
_cell.length_a   1.000
_cell.length_b   1.000
_cell.length_c   1.000
_cell.angle_alpha   90.00
_cell.angle_beta   90.00
_cell.angle_gamma   90.00
#
_symmetry.space_group_name_H-M   'P 1'
#
loop_
_entity.id
_entity.type
_entity.pdbx_description
1 polymer ?
#
loop_
_entity_poly.entity_id
_entity_poly.type
_entity_poly.pdbx_seq_one_letter_code
_entity_poly.pdbx_strand_id
1 'polypeptide(L)'
;MKNTNQPKENSTVFRQGLKDGIPIGLGYLAVSFSLGIAAKSAGLTPIQGFVVSLLCMASAGEYVGFLSIAAGAAYIEIAIATLIANARYLLMSTAMSQRMDSKLSIKHRILMAFGITDELFGIAIARPGHLNPYYSYGAFI
;
A
#
# COMPACT_ATOMS: atom_id res chain seq x y z
N MET A 1 -37.24 -3.78 1.64
CA MET A 1 -35.96 -4.45 1.34
C MET A 1 -35.37 -3.79 0.10
N LYS A 2 -34.28 -3.01 0.23
CA LYS A 2 -33.63 -2.39 -0.93
C LYS A 2 -32.81 -3.46 -1.68
N ASN A 3 -33.11 -3.58 -2.96
CA ASN A 3 -32.61 -4.55 -3.92
C ASN A 3 -31.08 -4.45 -4.06
N THR A 4 -30.33 -5.41 -3.54
CA THR A 4 -28.86 -5.39 -3.43
C THR A 4 -28.11 -5.80 -4.71
N ASN A 5 -28.82 -6.07 -5.81
CA ASN A 5 -28.26 -6.70 -7.02
C ASN A 5 -28.31 -5.81 -8.29
N GLN A 6 -28.21 -4.48 -8.15
CA GLN A 6 -27.91 -3.61 -9.29
C GLN A 6 -26.39 -3.38 -9.33
N PRO A 7 -25.71 -3.58 -10.48
CA PRO A 7 -24.29 -3.26 -10.60
C PRO A 7 -24.11 -1.77 -10.27
N LYS A 8 -23.44 -1.49 -9.14
CA LYS A 8 -23.19 -0.11 -8.72
C LYS A 8 -22.38 0.58 -9.81
N GLU A 9 -22.85 1.75 -10.23
CA GLU A 9 -22.18 2.59 -11.22
C GLU A 9 -20.74 2.90 -10.76
N ASN A 10 -19.76 2.85 -11.67
CA ASN A 10 -18.33 2.99 -11.36
C ASN A 10 -18.03 4.28 -10.58
N SER A 11 -18.74 5.38 -10.87
CA SER A 11 -18.64 6.65 -10.13
C SER A 11 -18.99 6.50 -8.63
N THR A 12 -20.07 5.76 -8.33
CA THR A 12 -20.48 5.51 -6.94
C THR A 12 -19.50 4.62 -6.18
N VAL A 13 -18.87 3.67 -6.88
CA VAL A 13 -17.86 2.76 -6.32
C VAL A 13 -16.54 3.50 -6.07
N PHE A 14 -16.13 4.37 -6.99
CA PHE A 14 -14.97 5.25 -6.82
C PHE A 14 -15.14 6.18 -5.62
N ARG A 15 -16.29 6.85 -5.49
CA ARG A 15 -16.57 7.74 -4.36
C ARG A 15 -16.59 6.99 -3.01
N GLN A 16 -16.99 5.72 -3.00
CA GLN A 16 -16.86 4.87 -1.81
C GLN A 16 -15.38 4.61 -1.48
N GLY A 17 -14.57 4.26 -2.47
CA GLY A 17 -13.12 4.09 -2.30
C GLY A 17 -12.46 5.34 -1.71
N LEU A 18 -12.76 6.51 -2.28
CA LEU A 18 -12.23 7.80 -1.79
C LEU A 18 -12.62 8.07 -0.34
N LYS A 19 -13.89 7.81 0.01
CA LYS A 19 -14.35 7.99 1.39
C LYS A 19 -13.62 7.08 2.38
N ASP A 20 -13.37 5.83 1.98
CA ASP A 20 -12.67 4.84 2.80
C ASP A 20 -11.14 5.10 2.82
N GLY A 21 -10.59 5.75 1.79
CA GLY A 21 -9.18 6.11 1.63
C GLY A 21 -8.73 7.31 2.47
N ILE A 22 -9.60 8.31 2.70
CA ILE A 22 -9.29 9.49 3.54
C ILE A 22 -8.68 9.14 4.91
N PRO A 23 -9.30 8.27 5.74
CA PRO A 23 -8.72 7.92 7.04
C PRO A 23 -7.39 7.16 6.91
N ILE A 24 -7.18 6.40 5.83
CA ILE A 24 -5.92 5.71 5.55
C ILE A 24 -4.81 6.74 5.24
N GLY A 25 -5.10 7.72 4.38
CA GLY A 25 -4.17 8.80 4.05
C GLY A 25 -3.76 9.61 5.29
N LEU A 26 -4.70 9.89 6.20
CA LEU A 26 -4.38 10.51 7.50
C LEU A 26 -3.45 9.63 8.36
N GLY A 27 -3.63 8.31 8.32
CA GLY A 27 -2.72 7.36 8.94
C GLY A 27 -1.31 7.44 8.36
N TYR A 28 -1.17 7.47 7.03
CA TYR A 28 0.13 7.61 6.37
C TYR A 28 0.82 8.93 6.68
N LEU A 29 0.06 10.03 6.80
CA LEU A 29 0.60 11.30 7.24
C LEU A 29 1.22 11.18 8.64
N ALA A 30 0.54 10.53 9.59
CA ALA A 30 1.10 10.30 10.92
C ALA A 30 2.36 9.42 10.89
N VAL A 31 2.35 8.35 10.08
CA VAL A 31 3.51 7.45 9.89
C VAL A 31 4.71 8.17 9.30
N SER A 32 4.49 9.14 8.39
CA SER A 32 5.58 9.91 7.75
C SER A 32 6.44 10.69 8.76
N PHE A 33 5.84 11.20 9.85
CA PHE A 33 6.59 11.86 10.92
C PHE A 33 7.48 10.89 11.68
N SER A 34 6.97 9.68 11.96
CA SER A 34 7.74 8.62 12.63
C SER A 34 8.94 8.20 11.78
N LEU A 35 8.74 8.00 10.47
CA LEU A 35 9.80 7.67 9.52
C LEU A 35 10.83 8.79 9.40
N GLY A 36 10.40 10.05 9.37
CA GLY A 36 11.32 11.19 9.37
C GLY A 36 12.21 11.25 10.63
N ILE A 37 11.66 10.90 11.79
CA ILE A 37 12.44 10.77 13.04
C ILE A 37 13.44 9.61 12.92
N ALA A 38 12.99 8.45 12.44
CA ALA A 38 13.86 7.28 12.25
C ALA A 38 15.02 7.56 11.28
N ALA A 39 14.75 8.22 10.15
CA ALA A 39 15.76 8.63 9.18
C ALA A 39 16.82 9.55 9.82
N LYS A 40 16.37 10.55 10.60
CA LYS A 40 17.27 11.45 11.33
C LYS A 40 18.10 10.69 12.37
N SER A 41 17.50 9.77 13.11
CA SER A 41 18.20 8.91 14.08
C SER A 41 19.24 7.99 13.44
N ALA A 42 19.01 7.58 12.19
CA ALA A 42 19.97 6.83 11.38
C ALA A 42 21.05 7.71 10.73
N GLY A 43 21.09 9.01 11.03
CA GLY A 43 22.11 9.94 10.54
C GLY A 43 21.88 10.45 9.11
N LEU A 44 20.70 10.21 8.52
CA LEU A 44 20.38 10.70 7.17
C LEU A 44 19.99 12.18 7.22
N THR A 45 20.37 12.91 6.17
CA THR A 45 19.85 14.26 5.93
C THR A 45 18.38 14.22 5.50
N PRO A 46 17.61 15.31 5.66
CA PRO A 46 16.21 15.35 5.22
C PRO A 46 16.02 15.01 3.74
N ILE A 47 16.95 15.43 2.88
CA ILE A 47 16.91 15.13 1.43
C ILE A 47 17.14 13.64 1.18
N GLN A 48 18.09 13.02 1.88
CA GLN A 48 18.32 11.58 1.75
C GLN A 48 17.13 10.77 2.25
N GLY A 49 16.57 11.13 3.41
CA GLY A 49 15.34 10.51 3.91
C GLY A 49 14.19 10.63 2.89
N PHE A 50 13.99 11.82 2.32
CA PHE A 50 12.99 12.05 1.27
C PHE A 50 13.21 11.17 0.04
N VAL A 51 14.46 11.05 -0.45
CA VAL A 51 14.79 10.18 -1.59
C VAL A 51 14.52 8.71 -1.25
N VAL A 52 14.85 8.27 -0.04
CA VAL A 52 14.54 6.91 0.42
C VAL A 52 13.04 6.68 0.45
N SER A 53 12.23 7.57 1.01
CA SER A 53 10.76 7.44 1.02
C SER A 53 10.15 7.48 -0.39
N LEU A 54 10.76 8.23 -1.31
CA LEU A 54 10.32 8.31 -2.70
C LEU A 54 10.61 7.02 -3.49
N LEU A 55 11.72 6.35 -3.19
CA LEU A 55 12.11 5.09 -3.82
C LEU A 55 11.51 3.86 -3.12
N CYS A 56 11.26 3.95 -1.82
CA CYS A 56 10.71 2.90 -0.99
C CYS A 56 9.35 3.34 -0.43
N MET A 57 8.28 3.01 -1.15
CA MET A 57 6.91 3.35 -0.73
C MET A 57 6.34 2.42 0.36
N ALA A 58 7.20 1.62 1.01
CA ALA A 58 6.79 0.63 1.99
C ALA A 58 7.26 1.04 3.38
N SER A 59 6.37 1.66 4.16
CA SER A 59 6.68 2.23 5.48
C SER A 59 7.40 1.27 6.43
N ALA A 60 6.97 -0.01 6.48
CA ALA A 60 7.61 -1.01 7.33
C ALA A 60 9.03 -1.36 6.85
N GLY A 61 9.22 -1.50 5.53
CA GLY A 61 10.54 -1.77 4.94
C GLY A 61 11.49 -0.58 5.07
N GLU A 62 10.96 0.64 5.00
CA GLU A 62 11.70 1.88 5.20
C GLU A 62 12.19 2.02 6.64
N TYR A 63 11.32 1.73 7.61
CA TYR A 63 11.69 1.71 9.03
C TYR A 63 12.78 0.69 9.33
N VAL A 64 12.64 -0.55 8.82
CA VAL A 64 13.68 -1.59 8.93
C VAL A 64 14.98 -1.12 8.27
N GLY A 65 14.89 -0.53 7.07
CA GLY A 65 16.04 0.02 6.36
C GLY A 65 16.78 1.08 7.17
N PHE A 66 16.07 2.04 7.76
CA PHE A 66 16.68 3.07 8.61
C PHE A 66 17.34 2.48 9.86
N LEU A 67 16.70 1.51 10.52
CA LEU A 67 17.31 0.82 11.67
C LEU A 67 18.59 0.07 11.28
N SER A 68 18.58 -0.63 10.14
CA SER A 68 19.76 -1.34 9.64
C SER A 68 20.89 -0.38 9.24
N ILE A 69 20.57 0.78 8.65
CA ILE A 69 21.54 1.85 8.37
C ILE A 69 22.14 2.38 9.68
N ALA A 70 21.29 2.66 10.68
CA ALA A 70 21.74 3.15 11.99
C ALA A 70 22.68 2.14 12.70
N ALA A 71 22.46 0.85 12.48
CA ALA A 71 23.28 -0.23 13.02
C ALA A 71 24.59 -0.47 12.24
N GLY A 72 24.81 0.23 11.11
CA GLY A 72 25.99 0.02 10.27
C GLY A 72 25.99 -1.32 9.52
N ALA A 73 24.80 -1.89 9.25
CA ALA A 73 24.65 -3.15 8.54
C ALA A 73 25.19 -3.08 7.10
N ALA A 74 25.63 -4.23 6.58
CA ALA A 74 26.08 -4.31 5.19
C ALA A 74 24.91 -4.10 4.21
N TYR A 75 25.18 -3.59 3.00
CA TYR A 75 24.13 -3.33 2.00
C TYR A 75 23.27 -4.57 1.66
N ILE A 76 23.88 -5.75 1.63
CA ILE A 76 23.17 -7.01 1.37
C ILE A 76 22.21 -7.37 2.50
N GLU A 77 22.58 -7.08 3.75
CA GLU A 77 21.75 -7.34 4.92
C GLU A 77 20.54 -6.40 4.92
N ILE A 78 20.75 -5.11 4.62
CA ILE A 78 19.67 -4.13 4.43
C ILE A 78 18.70 -4.63 3.35
N ALA A 79 19.22 -5.06 2.19
CA ALA A 79 18.39 -5.55 1.08
C ALA A 79 17.55 -6.78 1.48
N ILE A 80 18.14 -7.75 2.18
CA ILE A 80 17.45 -8.97 2.64
C ILE A 80 16.43 -8.63 3.73
N ALA A 81 16.78 -7.79 4.71
CA ALA A 81 15.89 -7.39 5.79
C ALA A 81 14.66 -6.65 5.25
N THR A 82 14.86 -5.70 4.33
CA THR A 82 13.77 -5.00 3.65
C THR A 82 12.93 -5.93 2.78
N LEU A 83 13.54 -6.90 2.09
CA LEU A 83 12.79 -7.91 1.32
C LEU A 83 11.89 -8.76 2.23
N ILE A 84 12.43 -9.26 3.34
CA ILE A 84 11.69 -10.07 4.32
C ILE A 84 10.55 -9.27 4.95
N ALA A 85 10.83 -8.03 5.37
CA ALA A 85 9.82 -7.13 5.95
C ALA A 85 8.64 -6.88 4.98
N ASN A 86 8.89 -6.91 3.67
CA ASN A 86 7.91 -6.65 2.62
C ASN A 86 7.34 -7.91 1.97
N ALA A 87 7.80 -9.12 2.34
CA ALA A 87 7.36 -10.37 1.71
C ALA A 87 5.84 -10.60 1.81
N ARG A 88 5.18 -9.97 2.78
CA ARG A 88 3.71 -9.96 2.93
C ARG A 88 2.97 -9.46 1.68
N TYR A 89 3.56 -8.55 0.91
CA TYR A 89 2.95 -8.07 -0.33
C TYR A 89 2.78 -9.17 -1.38
N LEU A 90 3.62 -10.21 -1.36
CA LEU A 90 3.46 -11.37 -2.24
C LEU A 90 2.20 -12.16 -1.90
N LEU A 91 1.96 -12.38 -0.60
CA LEU A 91 0.76 -13.07 -0.11
C LEU A 91 -0.51 -12.24 -0.37
N MET A 92 -0.46 -10.94 -0.07
CA MET A 92 -1.57 -10.01 -0.33
C MET A 92 -1.89 -9.93 -1.82
N SER A 93 -0.88 -9.85 -2.69
CA SER A 93 -1.07 -9.84 -4.15
C SER A 93 -1.72 -11.13 -4.64
N THR A 94 -1.30 -12.27 -4.10
CA THR A 94 -1.88 -13.59 -4.44
C THR A 94 -3.35 -13.66 -4.01
N ALA A 95 -3.66 -13.28 -2.77
CA ALA A 95 -5.04 -13.25 -2.25
C ALA A 95 -5.94 -12.28 -3.03
N MET A 96 -5.42 -11.09 -3.37
CA MET A 96 -6.18 -10.10 -4.14
C MET A 96 -6.43 -10.57 -5.57
N SER A 97 -5.46 -11.23 -6.22
CA SER A 97 -5.59 -11.79 -7.57
C SER A 97 -6.73 -12.80 -7.67
N GLN A 98 -6.94 -13.62 -6.63
CA GLN A 98 -8.07 -14.58 -6.56
C GLN A 98 -9.45 -13.90 -6.52
N ARG A 99 -9.51 -12.63 -6.11
CA ARG A 99 -10.76 -11.84 -6.06
C ARG A 99 -10.98 -10.96 -7.29
N MET A 100 -10.02 -10.91 -8.21
CA MET A 100 -10.16 -10.18 -9.48
C MET A 100 -10.91 -11.06 -10.49
N ASP A 101 -11.90 -10.49 -11.17
CA ASP A 101 -12.59 -11.14 -12.28
C ASP A 101 -11.58 -11.55 -13.37
N SER A 102 -11.66 -12.80 -13.83
CA SER A 102 -10.92 -13.35 -14.98
C SER A 102 -10.92 -12.44 -16.22
N LYS A 103 -11.99 -11.67 -16.45
CA LYS A 103 -12.15 -10.77 -17.60
C LYS A 103 -11.49 -9.40 -17.43
N LEU A 104 -10.93 -9.10 -16.25
CA LEU A 104 -10.22 -7.84 -16.02
C LEU A 104 -8.94 -7.74 -16.85
N SER A 105 -8.82 -6.63 -17.57
CA SER A 105 -7.61 -6.28 -18.31
C SER A 105 -6.37 -6.29 -17.40
N ILE A 106 -5.24 -6.76 -17.95
CA ILE A 106 -3.96 -6.82 -17.26
C ILE A 106 -3.51 -5.45 -16.74
N LYS A 107 -3.87 -4.36 -17.43
CA LYS A 107 -3.56 -2.99 -16.99
C LYS A 107 -4.18 -2.67 -15.63
N HIS A 108 -5.45 -3.05 -15.43
CA HIS A 108 -6.13 -2.85 -14.15
C HIS A 108 -5.51 -3.71 -13.06
N ARG A 109 -5.13 -4.96 -13.38
CA ARG A 109 -4.47 -5.86 -12.44
C ARG A 109 -3.14 -5.30 -11.94
N ILE A 110 -2.29 -4.81 -12.84
CA ILE A 110 -1.00 -4.20 -12.49
C ILE A 110 -1.20 -2.94 -11.65
N LEU A 111 -2.10 -2.04 -12.04
CA LEU A 111 -2.35 -0.80 -11.29
C LEU A 111 -2.89 -1.07 -9.88
N MET A 112 -3.79 -2.05 -9.74
CA MET A 112 -4.30 -2.45 -8.42
C MET A 112 -3.19 -3.09 -7.57
N ALA A 113 -2.33 -3.93 -8.16
CA ALA A 113 -1.21 -4.55 -7.45
C ALA A 113 -0.13 -3.53 -7.05
N PHE A 114 0.11 -2.50 -7.86
CA PHE A 114 1.08 -1.45 -7.55
C PHE A 114 0.69 -0.65 -6.30
N GLY A 115 -0.60 -0.34 -6.14
CA GLY A 115 -1.11 0.41 -4.98
C GLY A 115 -1.45 -0.45 -3.76
N ILE A 116 -0.93 -1.69 -3.65
CA ILE A 116 -1.31 -2.57 -2.56
C ILE A 116 -0.58 -2.21 -1.25
N THR A 117 -1.34 -1.88 -0.22
CA THR A 117 -0.87 -1.66 1.17
C THR A 117 -1.69 -2.49 2.15
N ASP A 118 -1.31 -2.59 3.44
CA ASP A 118 -2.08 -3.38 4.41
C ASP A 118 -3.51 -2.87 4.54
N GLU A 119 -3.64 -1.55 4.59
CA GLU A 119 -4.88 -0.83 4.80
C GLU A 119 -5.77 -0.95 3.55
N LEU A 120 -5.18 -0.77 2.36
CA LEU A 120 -5.88 -0.86 1.08
C LEU A 120 -6.28 -2.30 0.77
N PHE A 121 -5.43 -3.27 1.10
CA PHE A 121 -5.78 -4.69 1.02
C PHE A 121 -6.91 -5.03 1.99
N GLY A 122 -6.86 -4.54 3.23
CA GLY A 122 -7.88 -4.77 4.25
C GLY A 122 -9.27 -4.31 3.81
N ILE A 123 -9.38 -3.09 3.30
CA ILE A 123 -10.67 -2.57 2.80
C ILE A 123 -11.11 -3.27 1.50
N ALA A 124 -10.17 -3.65 0.63
CA ALA A 124 -10.48 -4.34 -0.62
C ALA A 124 -11.01 -5.75 -0.35
N ILE A 125 -10.30 -6.56 0.44
CA ILE A 125 -10.67 -7.96 0.68
C ILE A 125 -11.99 -8.09 1.46
N ALA A 126 -12.32 -7.10 2.30
CA ALA A 126 -13.58 -7.02 3.04
C ALA A 126 -14.82 -6.81 2.14
N ARG A 127 -14.63 -6.40 0.86
CA ARG A 127 -15.74 -6.21 -0.06
C ARG A 127 -16.33 -7.56 -0.51
N PRO A 128 -17.67 -7.67 -0.61
CA PRO A 128 -18.31 -8.85 -1.17
C PRO A 128 -18.14 -8.92 -2.69
N GLY A 129 -18.09 -10.14 -3.25
CA GLY A 129 -17.99 -10.36 -4.70
C GLY A 129 -16.61 -10.09 -5.31
N HIS A 130 -16.56 -9.87 -6.62
CA HIS A 130 -15.30 -9.54 -7.30
C HIS A 130 -14.91 -8.07 -7.07
N LEU A 131 -13.61 -7.81 -7.02
CA LEU A 131 -13.08 -6.47 -6.86
C LEU A 131 -13.33 -5.62 -8.11
N ASN A 132 -13.96 -4.46 -7.92
CA ASN A 132 -14.08 -3.46 -8.97
C ASN A 132 -12.86 -2.51 -8.90
N PRO A 133 -12.05 -2.37 -9.97
CA PRO A 133 -10.84 -1.53 -9.95
C PRO A 133 -11.08 -0.07 -9.59
N TYR A 134 -12.25 0.47 -9.92
CA TYR A 134 -12.60 1.85 -9.60
C TYR A 134 -12.69 2.10 -8.09
N TYR A 135 -12.97 1.07 -7.28
CA TYR A 135 -12.89 1.18 -5.82
C TYR A 135 -11.45 1.42 -5.36
N SER A 136 -10.53 0.57 -5.83
CA SER A 136 -9.10 0.70 -5.53
C SER A 136 -8.55 2.05 -5.98
N TYR A 137 -8.93 2.51 -7.18
CA TYR A 137 -8.53 3.84 -7.66
C TYR A 137 -9.07 4.98 -6.82
N GLY A 138 -10.31 4.84 -6.33
CA GLY A 138 -10.87 5.80 -5.37
C GLY A 138 -10.07 5.83 -4.08
N ALA A 139 -9.70 4.67 -3.55
CA ALA A 139 -8.97 4.57 -2.29
C ALA A 139 -7.49 4.95 -2.37
N PHE A 140 -6.90 4.98 -3.56
CA PHE A 140 -5.52 5.42 -3.79
C PHE A 140 -5.36 6.95 -3.75
N ILE A 141 -6.46 7.68 -3.92
CA ILE A 141 -6.52 9.15 -3.96
C ILE A 141 -6.95 9.65 -2.58
#